data_AF-A0A949G5H0-F1
#
_entry.id   AF-A0A949G5H0-F1
#
_cell.length_a   1.000
_cell.length_b   1.000
_cell.length_c   1.000
_cell.angle_alpha   90.00
_cell.angle_beta   90.00
_cell.angle_gamma   90.00
#
_symmetry.space_group_name_H-M   'P 1'
#
loop_
_entity.id
_entity.type
_entity.pdbx_description
1 polymer ?
#
loop_
_entity_poly.entity_id
_entity_poly.type
_entity_poly.pdbx_seq_one_letter_code
_entity_poly.pdbx_strand_id
1 'polypeptide(L)'
;MQPLVIDVQKSAPWWRYGHVWLVLAGPILVVIACFVTAFIAMRHPDPVLAQDYYRRGLHINKTLAEQKAITAQNALQMAPAMQTRNHVATPKTGVGGDRP
;
A
#
# COMPACT_ATOMS: atom_id res chain seq x y z
N MET A 1 15.49 7.72 -86.42
CA MET A 1 14.63 7.67 -85.22
C MET A 1 15.48 7.06 -84.11
N GLN A 2 15.80 7.80 -83.04
CA GLN A 2 16.64 7.27 -81.96
C GLN A 2 15.77 6.42 -81.00
N PRO A 3 16.21 5.22 -80.59
CA PRO A 3 15.46 4.40 -79.65
C PRO A 3 15.50 5.02 -78.25
N LEU A 4 14.33 5.17 -77.63
CA LEU A 4 14.20 5.68 -76.27
C LEU A 4 14.58 4.55 -75.31
N VAL A 5 15.82 4.57 -74.82
CA VAL A 5 16.28 3.63 -73.79
C VAL A 5 15.61 4.02 -72.48
N ILE A 6 14.64 3.24 -72.04
CA ILE A 6 14.07 3.34 -70.70
C ILE A 6 15.05 2.64 -69.77
N ASP A 7 15.86 3.43 -69.05
CA ASP A 7 16.67 2.91 -67.97
C ASP A 7 15.77 2.57 -66.78
N VAL A 8 15.54 1.28 -66.56
CA VAL A 8 14.81 0.81 -65.39
C VAL A 8 15.74 0.91 -64.18
N GLN A 9 15.65 2.02 -63.45
CA GLN A 9 16.37 2.21 -62.20
C GLN A 9 16.04 1.09 -61.21
N LYS A 10 17.03 0.24 -60.91
CA LYS A 10 16.95 -0.78 -59.86
C LYS A 10 17.12 -0.12 -58.50
N SER A 11 16.03 0.00 -57.74
CA SER A 11 16.09 0.45 -56.35
C SER A 11 16.95 -0.49 -55.50
N ALA A 12 17.76 0.09 -54.62
CA ALA A 12 18.57 -0.69 -53.68
C ALA A 12 17.67 -1.42 -52.66
N PRO A 13 18.10 -2.57 -52.13
CA PRO A 13 17.32 -3.28 -51.13
C PRO A 13 17.14 -2.47 -49.85
N TRP A 14 15.94 -2.58 -49.25
CA TRP A 14 15.49 -1.69 -48.18
C TRP A 14 16.35 -1.73 -46.90
N TRP A 15 16.96 -2.88 -46.58
CA TRP A 15 17.81 -3.05 -45.39
C TRP A 15 19.12 -2.26 -45.45
N ARG A 16 19.50 -1.73 -46.62
CA ARG A 16 20.67 -0.88 -46.78
C ARG A 16 20.43 0.56 -46.31
N TYR A 17 19.18 0.99 -46.17
CA TYR A 17 18.87 2.35 -45.72
C TYR A 17 18.95 2.44 -44.18
N GLY A 18 19.86 3.26 -43.66
CA GLY A 18 20.06 3.42 -42.20
C GLY A 18 18.80 3.84 -41.43
N HIS A 19 17.93 4.64 -42.05
CA HIS A 19 16.67 5.08 -41.44
C HIS A 19 15.73 3.92 -41.12
N VAL A 20 15.77 2.82 -41.88
CA VAL A 20 14.94 1.65 -41.57
C VAL A 20 15.34 1.03 -40.24
N TRP A 21 16.63 1.01 -39.93
CA TRP A 21 17.13 0.54 -38.65
C TRP A 21 16.72 1.45 -37.49
N LEU A 22 16.64 2.77 -37.70
CA LEU A 22 16.15 3.70 -36.67
C LEU A 22 14.69 3.45 -36.30
N VAL A 23 13.83 3.19 -37.30
CA VAL A 23 12.42 2.86 -37.07
C VAL A 23 12.27 1.50 -36.40
N LEU A 24 13.06 0.50 -36.83
CA LEU A 24 12.98 -0.85 -36.31
C LEU A 24 13.61 -1.00 -34.90
N ALA A 25 14.56 -0.13 -34.55
CA ALA A 25 15.23 -0.15 -33.25
C ALA A 25 14.27 0.03 -32.08
N GLY A 26 13.27 0.91 -32.21
CA GLY A 26 12.28 1.17 -31.15
C GLY A 26 11.52 -0.11 -30.75
N PRO A 27 10.80 -0.75 -31.68
CA PRO A 27 10.09 -2.00 -31.40
C PRO A 27 11.00 -3.14 -30.92
N ILE A 28 12.19 -3.30 -31.53
CA ILE A 28 13.14 -4.35 -31.12
C ILE A 28 13.57 -4.16 -29.66
N LEU A 29 13.85 -2.91 -29.26
CA LEU A 29 14.27 -2.61 -27.89
C LEU A 29 13.19 -2.98 -26.86
N VAL A 30 11.92 -2.70 -27.16
CA VAL A 30 10.80 -3.04 -26.27
C VAL A 30 10.63 -4.55 -26.13
N VAL A 31 10.78 -5.31 -27.22
CA VAL A 31 10.71 -6.77 -27.20
C VAL A 31 11.82 -7.34 -26.33
N ILE A 32 13.07 -6.85 -26.47
CA ILE A 32 14.19 -7.26 -25.62
C ILE A 32 13.90 -6.94 -24.14
N ALA A 33 13.39 -5.74 -23.85
CA ALA A 33 13.05 -5.34 -22.49
C ALA A 33 11.97 -6.26 -21.87
N CYS A 34 10.95 -6.66 -22.63
CA CYS A 34 9.95 -7.63 -22.18
C CYS A 34 10.59 -8.96 -21.81
N PHE A 35 11.48 -9.50 -22.64
CA PHE A 35 12.17 -10.76 -22.34
C PHE A 35 13.07 -10.65 -21.11
N VAL A 36 13.79 -9.53 -20.95
CA VAL A 36 14.62 -9.28 -19.76
C VAL A 36 13.76 -9.25 -18.49
N THR A 37 12.66 -8.51 -18.50
CA THR A 37 11.73 -8.46 -17.36
C THR A 37 11.13 -9.83 -17.05
N ALA A 38 10.70 -10.57 -18.07
CA ALA A 38 10.18 -11.93 -17.90
C ALA A 38 11.24 -12.89 -17.32
N PHE A 39 12.48 -12.76 -17.81
CA PHE A 39 13.60 -13.55 -17.30
C PHE A 39 13.87 -13.26 -15.82
N ILE A 40 13.89 -11.98 -15.42
CA ILE A 40 14.05 -11.58 -14.01
C ILE A 40 12.91 -12.15 -13.16
N ALA A 41 11.68 -12.03 -13.62
CA ALA A 41 10.49 -12.53 -12.90
C ALA A 41 10.52 -14.05 -12.70
N MET A 42 11.00 -14.82 -13.69
CA MET A 42 11.14 -16.28 -13.55
C MET A 42 12.31 -16.67 -12.64
N ARG A 43 13.40 -15.90 -12.62
CA ARG A 43 14.59 -16.19 -11.82
C ARG A 43 14.44 -15.81 -10.35
N HIS A 44 13.65 -14.77 -10.08
CA HIS A 44 13.31 -14.32 -8.74
C HIS A 44 11.82 -14.53 -8.52
N PRO A 45 11.38 -15.76 -8.18
CA PRO A 45 10.01 -15.96 -7.75
C PRO A 45 9.81 -15.09 -6.51
N ASP A 46 9.04 -14.01 -6.69
CA ASP A 46 8.64 -13.12 -5.62
C ASP A 46 7.90 -14.01 -4.61
N PRO A 47 8.47 -14.27 -3.41
CA PRO A 47 7.93 -15.26 -2.50
C PRO A 47 6.50 -14.87 -2.22
N VAL A 48 5.56 -15.71 -2.67
CA VAL A 48 4.12 -15.53 -2.48
C VAL A 48 3.92 -15.09 -1.04
N LEU A 49 3.41 -13.86 -0.84
CA LEU A 49 3.05 -13.34 0.47
C LEU A 49 2.21 -14.42 1.14
N ALA A 50 2.85 -15.17 2.04
CA ALA A 50 2.29 -16.40 2.54
C ALA A 50 0.92 -16.08 3.14
N GLN A 51 -0.01 -17.05 3.15
CA GLN A 51 -1.28 -16.89 3.87
C GLN A 51 -1.06 -16.35 5.30
N ASP A 52 0.12 -16.61 5.87
CA ASP A 52 0.59 -16.09 7.15
C ASP A 52 0.67 -14.56 7.22
N TYR A 53 0.97 -13.84 6.14
CA TYR A 53 0.97 -12.36 6.13
C TYR A 53 -0.46 -11.81 6.25
N TYR A 54 -1.40 -12.40 5.51
CA TYR A 54 -2.82 -12.04 5.60
C TYR A 54 -3.42 -12.45 6.95
N ARG A 55 -3.10 -13.66 7.44
CA ARG A 55 -3.50 -14.13 8.78
C ARG A 55 -2.88 -13.29 9.89
N ARG A 56 -1.63 -12.85 9.75
CA ARG A 56 -0.96 -11.96 10.71
C ARG A 56 -1.66 -10.61 10.79
N GLY A 57 -2.06 -10.03 9.66
CA GLY A 57 -2.89 -8.81 9.63
C GLY A 57 -4.26 -8.97 10.30
N LEU A 58 -4.91 -10.12 10.13
CA LEU A 58 -6.19 -10.43 10.79
C LEU A 58 -6.04 -10.64 12.31
N HIS A 59 -4.97 -11.30 12.75
CA HIS A 59 -4.71 -11.54 14.16
C HIS A 59 -4.40 -10.26 14.92
N ILE A 60 -3.63 -9.35 14.33
CA ILE A 60 -3.30 -8.05 14.94
C ILE A 60 -4.59 -7.24 15.22
N ASN A 61 -5.53 -7.21 14.28
CA ASN A 61 -6.80 -6.51 14.47
C ASN A 61 -7.65 -7.12 15.59
N LYS A 62 -7.68 -8.45 15.71
CA LYS A 62 -8.41 -9.15 16.78
C LYS A 62 -7.81 -8.85 18.15
N THR A 63 -6.48 -8.95 18.29
CA THR A 63 -5.79 -8.68 19.56
C THR A 63 -5.92 -7.21 19.99
N LEU A 64 -5.91 -6.27 19.05
CA LEU A 64 -6.13 -4.85 19.32
C LEU A 64 -7.56 -4.59 19.81
N ALA A 65 -8.56 -5.22 19.19
CA ALA A 65 -9.96 -5.09 19.60
C ALA A 65 -10.20 -5.68 21.01
N GLU A 66 -9.63 -6.85 21.30
CA GLU A 66 -9.69 -7.47 22.62
C GLU A 66 -9.01 -6.60 23.70
N GLN A 67 -7.80 -6.09 23.42
CA GLN A 67 -7.10 -5.18 24.34
C GLN A 67 -7.90 -3.89 24.60
N LYS A 68 -8.53 -3.33 23.57
CA LYS A 68 -9.37 -2.14 23.71
C LYS A 68 -10.61 -2.42 24.57
N ALA A 69 -11.22 -3.59 24.40
CA ALA A 69 -12.36 -4.03 25.22
C ALA A 69 -11.97 -4.24 26.69
N ILE A 70 -10.84 -4.90 26.96
CA ILE A 70 -10.29 -5.09 28.31
C ILE A 70 -9.97 -3.74 28.96
N THR A 71 -9.35 -2.83 28.22
CA THR A 71 -9.00 -1.48 28.72
C THR A 71 -10.25 -0.67 29.05
N ALA A 72 -11.28 -0.70 28.19
CA ALA A 72 -12.56 -0.06 28.45
C ALA A 72 -13.28 -0.66 29.67
N GLN A 73 -13.24 -1.99 29.82
CA GLN A 73 -13.81 -2.68 30.97
C GLN A 73 -13.09 -2.32 32.27
N ASN A 74 -11.76 -2.27 32.27
CA ASN A 74 -10.96 -1.83 33.42
C ASN A 74 -11.25 -0.37 33.80
N ALA A 75 -11.44 0.51 32.81
CA ALA A 75 -11.82 1.91 33.06
C ALA A 75 -13.20 2.02 33.73
N LEU A 76 -14.16 1.16 33.35
CA LEU A 76 -15.48 1.08 34.00
C LEU A 76 -15.38 0.52 35.43
N GLN A 77 -14.48 -0.44 35.70
CA GLN A 77 -14.23 -0.94 37.06
C GLN A 77 -13.57 0.10 37.97
N MET A 78 -12.86 1.07 37.39
CA MET A 78 -12.28 2.20 38.10
C MET A 78 -13.29 3.36 38.32
N ALA A 79 -14.45 3.34 37.66
CA ALA A 79 -15.47 4.39 37.80
C ALA A 79 -16.10 4.48 39.20
N PRO A 80 -16.42 3.36 39.90
CA PRO A 80 -16.90 3.41 41.29
C PRO A 80 -15.88 4.03 42.26
N ALA A 81 -14.58 3.77 42.05
CA ALA A 81 -13.51 4.32 42.89
C ALA A 81 -13.36 5.85 42.73
N MET A 82 -13.73 6.40 41.56
CA MET A 82 -13.73 7.85 41.30
C MET A 82 -15.01 8.55 41.79
N GLN A 83 -16.14 7.84 41.89
CA GLN A 83 -17.42 8.39 42.37
C GLN A 83 -17.42 8.71 43.88
N THR A 84 -16.53 8.10 44.67
CA THR A 84 -16.48 8.29 46.13
C THR A 84 -15.96 9.67 46.57
N ARG A 85 -15.36 10.46 45.68
CA ARG A 85 -14.66 11.71 46.05
C ARG A 85 -15.57 12.90 46.41
N ASN A 86 -16.89 12.85 46.17
CA ASN A 86 -17.79 14.00 46.38
C ASN A 86 -18.80 13.89 47.53
N HIS A 87 -18.85 12.78 48.29
CA HIS A 87 -19.84 12.58 49.36
C HIS A 87 -19.38 13.00 50.79
N VAL A 88 -18.13 13.47 50.96
CA VAL A 88 -17.54 13.81 52.28
C VAL A 88 -17.29 15.32 52.46
N ALA A 89 -17.81 16.17 51.57
CA ALA A 89 -17.68 17.63 51.67
C ALA A 89 -19.01 18.29 52.05
N THR A 90 -19.45 18.14 53.30
CA THR A 90 -20.46 19.04 53.87
C THR A 90 -20.12 19.31 55.33
N PRO A 91 -19.68 20.53 55.69
CA PRO A 91 -19.55 20.94 57.08
C PRO A 91 -20.96 21.10 57.66
N LYS A 92 -21.27 20.33 58.70
CA LYS A 92 -22.38 20.65 59.61
C LYS A 92 -21.82 21.51 60.74
N THR A 93 -21.79 22.82 60.52
CA THR A 93 -21.37 23.81 61.51
C THR A 93 -22.59 24.48 62.13
N GLY A 94 -22.73 24.34 63.46
CA GLY A 94 -23.40 25.32 64.32
C GLY A 94 -24.85 25.06 64.74
N VAL A 95 -25.05 24.16 65.68
CA VAL A 95 -26.14 24.30 66.68
C VAL A 95 -25.70 25.38 67.66
N GLY A 96 -26.50 26.45 67.81
CA GLY A 96 -26.17 27.59 68.66
C GLY A 96 -27.23 28.70 68.74
N GLY A 97 -28.50 28.35 68.63
CA GLY A 97 -29.59 29.00 69.39
C GLY A 97 -30.20 27.86 70.21
N ASP A 98 -30.58 27.99 71.48
CA ASP A 98 -31.55 28.95 71.97
C ASP A 98 -31.37 29.12 73.50
N ARG A 99 -31.71 30.31 73.99
CA ARG A 99 -31.61 30.77 75.38
C ARG A 99 -32.73 30.19 76.26
N PRO A 100 -32.62 30.30 77.58
CA PRO A 100 -33.52 31.23 78.28
C PRO A 100 -32.81 32.46 78.86
#